data_AF-A0A084B6I2-F1
#
_entry.id   AF-A0A084B6I2-F1
#
_cell.length_a   1.000
_cell.length_b   1.000
_cell.length_c   1.000
_cell.angle_alpha   90.00
_cell.angle_beta   90.00
_cell.angle_gamma   90.00
#
_symmetry.space_group_name_H-M   'P 1'
#
loop_
_entity.id
_entity.type
_entity.pdbx_description
1 polymer ?
#
loop_
_entity_poly.entity_id
_entity_poly.type
_entity_poly.pdbx_seq_one_letter_code
_entity_poly.pdbx_strand_id
1 'polypeptide(L)'
;MSIERATELVQVPWDASGSKVVANELLKPTRTSTDDEQLLERAYVLLASEALDKLQSVTDVPPHIKLYIKLLSDDYEQYSKPGFKLVPDSHELVALSSEERQKIIAEIREQTKTTPLFPAVEAAWRVSSNIVDIVEGRVDFLQLLLPDFLLPRFHEWANDRTELGPFFAALSKNRPDLKVLEIGSGFGGTTTRAINGFKSESGKGYSTYTWTDINPFFLKTAEQRFAATENIDFRPLDIGKNPTEQGFENGTYDLILASNVLHAVPNITETLEYTRSLLKPDGVLFLQEMCPPGRYLDFIVALHPVWWIGVEDSRPNGARISVEEWESRLLKAGFTGLDTLVLDNQPPWYYNANIITRPAN
;
A
#
# COMPACT_ATOMS: atom_id res chain seq x y z
N MET A 1 9.58 4.19 17.99
CA MET A 1 8.40 3.89 18.82
C MET A 1 7.90 2.51 18.45
N SER A 2 7.71 1.58 19.40
CA SER A 2 7.04 0.30 19.12
C SER A 2 5.55 0.51 18.85
N ILE A 3 4.88 -0.39 18.12
CA ILE A 3 3.41 -0.47 18.01
C ILE A 3 2.72 -0.40 19.39
N GLU A 4 3.36 -0.87 20.46
CA GLU A 4 2.86 -0.75 21.84
C GLU A 4 2.77 0.71 22.35
N ARG A 5 3.45 1.67 21.71
CA ARG A 5 3.29 3.13 21.95
C ARG A 5 2.22 3.78 21.06
N ALA A 6 1.53 3.05 20.18
CA ALA A 6 0.54 3.58 19.25
C ALA A 6 -0.69 4.26 19.91
N THR A 7 -0.76 4.28 21.25
CA THR A 7 -1.78 5.00 22.02
C THR A 7 -1.39 6.43 22.41
N GLU A 8 -0.14 6.86 22.19
CA GLU A 8 0.28 8.24 22.50
C GLU A 8 0.20 9.15 21.26
N LEU A 9 -0.69 10.14 21.37
CA LEU A 9 -1.01 11.15 20.36
C LEU A 9 0.25 11.86 19.86
N VAL A 10 0.66 11.57 18.63
CA VAL A 10 1.73 12.36 18.00
C VAL A 10 1.13 13.68 17.53
N GLN A 11 1.49 14.75 18.22
CA GLN A 11 1.03 16.11 17.95
C GLN A 11 1.97 16.79 16.96
N VAL A 12 1.40 17.25 15.85
CA VAL A 12 2.17 17.94 14.82
C VAL A 12 1.60 19.33 14.61
N PRO A 13 2.38 20.41 14.78
CA PRO A 13 1.90 21.75 14.49
C PRO A 13 1.71 21.89 12.98
N TRP A 14 0.54 22.35 12.55
CA TRP A 14 0.10 22.32 11.15
C TRP A 14 -0.35 23.68 10.62
N ASP A 15 0.21 24.76 11.16
CA ASP A 15 0.11 26.09 10.57
C ASP A 15 1.32 26.98 10.91
N ALA A 16 1.42 28.10 10.18
CA ALA A 16 2.39 29.16 10.43
C ALA A 16 2.03 30.03 11.67
N SER A 17 0.97 29.69 12.40
CA SER A 17 0.43 30.45 13.54
C SER A 17 0.65 29.76 14.90
N GLY A 18 1.12 28.50 14.91
CA GLY A 18 1.26 27.65 16.08
C GLY A 18 -0.03 26.93 16.52
N SER A 19 -1.12 27.01 15.74
CA SER A 19 -2.39 26.36 16.03
C SER A 19 -2.37 24.89 15.61
N LYS A 20 -2.66 24.02 16.59
CA LYS A 20 -2.51 22.57 16.51
C LYS A 20 -3.82 21.92 16.05
N VAL A 21 -3.89 21.45 14.81
CA VAL A 21 -4.87 20.42 14.45
C VAL A 21 -4.15 19.09 14.48
N VAL A 22 -4.61 18.17 15.32
CA VAL A 22 -4.00 16.85 15.44
C VAL A 22 -4.36 16.08 14.18
N ALA A 23 -3.39 15.71 13.34
CA ALA A 23 -3.67 14.98 12.10
C ALA A 23 -4.43 13.65 12.34
N ASN A 24 -4.29 13.04 13.53
CA ASN A 24 -5.10 11.90 13.97
C ASN A 24 -6.61 12.20 14.07
N GLU A 25 -7.02 13.46 14.21
CA GLU A 25 -8.44 13.85 14.20
C GLU A 25 -8.99 13.99 12.77
N LEU A 26 -8.11 14.16 11.78
CA LEU A 26 -8.45 14.37 10.38
C LEU A 26 -8.38 13.09 9.54
N LEU A 27 -7.52 12.15 9.92
CA LEU A 27 -7.38 10.85 9.29
C LEU A 27 -8.16 9.82 10.12
N LYS A 28 -9.23 9.28 9.55
CA LYS A 28 -10.07 8.28 10.22
C LYS A 28 -10.22 7.03 9.36
N PRO A 29 -10.22 5.82 9.95
CA PRO A 29 -10.59 4.63 9.21
C PRO A 29 -11.94 4.79 8.49
N THR A 30 -12.02 4.42 7.21
CA THR A 30 -13.28 4.41 6.44
C THR A 30 -14.12 3.17 6.77
N ARG A 31 -13.46 2.11 7.25
CA ARG A 31 -14.06 0.86 7.68
C ARG A 31 -13.23 0.29 8.83
N THR A 32 -13.91 -0.22 9.86
CA THR A 32 -13.29 -0.80 11.05
C THR A 32 -13.92 -2.16 11.35
N SER A 33 -13.81 -3.10 10.42
CA SER A 33 -14.28 -4.47 10.63
C SER A 33 -13.09 -5.38 10.90
N THR A 34 -12.83 -5.66 12.18
CA THR A 34 -11.89 -6.71 12.57
C THR A 34 -12.28 -8.06 11.96
N ASP A 35 -13.57 -8.31 11.80
CA ASP A 35 -14.10 -9.55 11.23
C ASP A 35 -13.72 -9.71 9.75
N ASP A 36 -13.66 -8.60 9.01
CA ASP A 36 -13.23 -8.60 7.61
C ASP A 36 -11.76 -9.02 7.49
N GLU A 37 -10.89 -8.49 8.35
CA GLU A 37 -9.47 -8.81 8.35
C GLU A 37 -9.22 -10.25 8.81
N GLN A 38 -9.96 -10.71 9.83
CA GLN A 38 -9.94 -12.12 10.23
C GLN A 38 -10.35 -13.03 9.09
N LEU A 39 -11.40 -12.66 8.34
CA LEU A 39 -11.86 -13.45 7.21
C LEU A 39 -10.80 -13.54 6.10
N LEU A 40 -10.11 -12.44 5.80
CA LEU A 40 -9.02 -12.42 4.83
C LEU A 40 -7.84 -13.29 5.28
N GLU A 41 -7.43 -13.20 6.55
CA GLU A 41 -6.34 -14.04 7.06
C GLU A 41 -6.72 -15.54 7.05
N ARG A 42 -7.98 -15.89 7.37
CA ARG A 42 -8.48 -17.26 7.21
C ARG A 42 -8.44 -17.71 5.74
N ALA A 43 -8.87 -16.84 4.82
CA ALA A 43 -8.82 -17.12 3.39
C ALA A 43 -7.38 -17.37 2.94
N TYR A 44 -6.41 -16.59 3.44
CA TYR A 44 -4.99 -16.77 3.14
C TYR A 44 -4.50 -18.17 3.52
N VAL A 45 -4.79 -18.65 4.73
CA VAL A 45 -4.36 -19.99 5.19
C VAL A 45 -4.86 -21.07 4.22
N LEU A 46 -6.14 -21.00 3.82
CA LEU A 46 -6.76 -21.94 2.89
C LEU A 46 -6.13 -21.87 1.49
N LEU A 47 -5.97 -20.65 0.96
CA LEU A 47 -5.42 -20.40 -0.37
C LEU A 47 -3.94 -20.79 -0.48
N ALA A 48 -3.14 -20.47 0.53
CA ALA A 48 -1.72 -20.84 0.62
C ALA A 48 -1.54 -22.36 0.69
N SER A 49 -2.33 -23.04 1.52
CA SER A 49 -2.31 -24.51 1.62
C SER A 49 -2.67 -25.17 0.30
N GLU A 50 -3.73 -24.69 -0.36
CA GLU A 50 -4.16 -25.21 -1.66
C GLU A 50 -3.14 -24.91 -2.78
N ALA A 51 -2.50 -23.74 -2.75
CA ALA A 51 -1.45 -23.41 -3.69
C ALA A 51 -0.24 -24.34 -3.52
N LEU A 52 0.20 -24.60 -2.29
CA LEU A 52 1.33 -25.50 -2.05
C LEU A 52 1.08 -26.91 -2.58
N ASP A 53 -0.12 -27.47 -2.36
CA ASP A 53 -0.49 -28.78 -2.90
C ASP A 53 -0.41 -28.82 -4.43
N LYS A 54 -0.91 -27.78 -5.10
CA LYS A 54 -0.85 -27.66 -6.57
C LYS A 54 0.57 -27.48 -7.10
N LEU A 55 1.42 -26.81 -6.34
CA LEU A 55 2.78 -26.43 -6.75
C LEU A 55 3.85 -27.50 -6.50
N GLN A 56 3.50 -28.63 -5.85
CA GLN A 56 4.46 -29.72 -5.57
C GLN A 56 5.14 -30.28 -6.82
N SER A 57 4.46 -30.23 -7.97
CA SER A 57 4.96 -30.77 -9.25
C SER A 57 5.78 -29.76 -10.07
N VAL A 58 5.83 -28.50 -9.65
CA VAL A 58 6.49 -27.42 -10.38
C VAL A 58 7.98 -27.36 -10.01
N THR A 59 8.87 -27.53 -11.00
CA THR A 59 10.32 -27.64 -10.74
C THR A 59 11.17 -26.52 -11.33
N ASP A 60 10.73 -25.90 -12.43
CA ASP A 60 11.50 -24.87 -13.14
C ASP A 60 10.72 -23.55 -13.19
N VAL A 61 11.04 -22.65 -12.25
CA VAL A 61 10.37 -21.36 -12.10
C VAL A 61 11.38 -20.23 -11.93
N PRO A 62 11.02 -18.99 -12.31
CA PRO A 62 11.86 -17.81 -12.11
C PRO A 62 12.28 -17.61 -10.64
N PRO A 63 13.42 -16.93 -10.38
CA PRO A 63 13.92 -16.72 -9.01
C PRO A 63 12.90 -16.11 -8.04
N HIS A 64 12.12 -15.11 -8.48
CA HIS A 64 11.11 -14.47 -7.63
C HIS A 64 9.96 -15.42 -7.26
N ILE A 65 9.61 -16.37 -8.13
CA ILE A 65 8.61 -17.39 -7.85
C ILE A 65 9.14 -18.42 -6.83
N LYS A 66 10.44 -18.71 -6.82
CA LYS A 66 11.04 -19.54 -5.76
C LYS A 66 10.89 -18.88 -4.39
N LEU A 67 11.06 -17.54 -4.32
CA LEU A 67 10.81 -16.77 -3.10
C LEU A 67 9.34 -16.80 -2.69
N TYR A 68 8.41 -16.69 -3.66
CA TYR A 68 6.98 -16.83 -3.41
C TYR A 68 6.62 -18.22 -2.84
N ILE A 69 7.07 -19.31 -3.45
CA ILE A 69 6.81 -20.67 -2.96
C ILE A 69 7.43 -20.85 -1.56
N LYS A 70 8.64 -20.31 -1.33
CA LYS A 70 9.27 -20.34 -0.01
C LYS A 70 8.42 -19.59 1.03
N LEU A 71 7.89 -18.42 0.69
CA LEU A 71 7.01 -17.63 1.56
C LEU A 71 5.78 -18.44 1.99
N LEU A 72 5.09 -19.06 1.02
CA LEU A 72 3.94 -19.91 1.30
C LEU A 72 4.33 -21.12 2.17
N SER A 73 5.48 -21.73 1.90
CA SER A 73 5.98 -22.89 2.65
C SER A 73 6.29 -22.53 4.11
N ASP A 74 7.00 -21.41 4.33
CA ASP A 74 7.35 -20.93 5.67
C ASP A 74 6.09 -20.56 6.48
N ASP A 75 5.07 -20.00 5.82
CA ASP A 75 3.78 -19.69 6.43
C ASP A 75 3.00 -20.97 6.76
N TYR A 76 2.97 -21.94 5.85
CA TYR A 76 2.32 -23.23 6.07
C TYR A 76 2.91 -23.98 7.27
N GLU A 77 4.24 -23.97 7.43
CA GLU A 77 4.89 -24.54 8.61
C GLU A 77 4.44 -23.88 9.91
N GLN A 78 4.15 -22.57 9.89
CA GLN A 78 3.61 -21.86 11.04
C GLN A 78 2.13 -22.22 11.27
N TYR A 79 1.32 -22.26 10.21
CA TYR A 79 -0.11 -22.58 10.28
C TYR A 79 -0.38 -24.01 10.71
N SER A 80 0.50 -24.95 10.39
CA SER A 80 0.39 -26.35 10.84
C SER A 80 0.52 -26.52 12.37
N LYS A 81 0.99 -25.49 13.08
CA LYS A 81 1.17 -25.49 14.53
C LYS A 81 0.01 -24.72 15.19
N PRO A 82 -0.53 -25.21 16.32
CA PRO A 82 -1.51 -24.44 17.09
C PRO A 82 -0.96 -23.09 17.56
N GLY A 83 -1.82 -22.08 17.65
CA GLY A 83 -1.51 -20.80 18.28
C GLY A 83 -1.02 -19.69 17.34
N PHE A 84 -1.20 -19.81 16.02
CA PHE A 84 -1.02 -18.67 15.12
C PHE A 84 -2.04 -17.57 15.48
N LYS A 85 -1.54 -16.39 15.86
CA LYS A 85 -2.35 -15.36 16.53
C LYS A 85 -3.49 -14.79 15.67
N LEU A 86 -3.27 -14.62 14.35
CA LEU A 86 -4.28 -14.03 13.46
C LEU A 86 -5.36 -15.04 13.07
N VAL A 87 -5.03 -16.34 13.05
CA VAL A 87 -5.97 -17.42 12.73
C VAL A 87 -5.77 -18.56 13.72
N PRO A 88 -6.45 -18.53 14.88
CA PRO A 88 -6.24 -19.51 15.96
C PRO A 88 -6.49 -20.97 15.54
N ASP A 89 -7.43 -21.20 14.63
CA ASP A 89 -7.79 -22.50 14.05
C ASP A 89 -7.02 -22.82 12.76
N SER A 90 -5.94 -22.10 12.45
CA SER A 90 -5.13 -22.33 11.24
C SER A 90 -4.68 -23.77 11.06
N HIS A 91 -4.25 -24.44 12.14
CA HIS A 91 -3.85 -25.84 12.10
C HIS A 91 -4.97 -26.80 11.70
N GLU A 92 -6.22 -26.48 12.06
CA GLU A 92 -7.41 -27.24 11.63
C GLU A 92 -7.67 -26.99 10.14
N LEU A 93 -7.58 -25.73 9.69
CA LEU A 93 -7.76 -25.35 8.28
C LEU A 93 -6.73 -26.00 7.36
N VAL A 94 -5.47 -26.10 7.81
CA VAL A 94 -4.38 -26.78 7.09
C VAL A 94 -4.63 -28.29 6.98
N ALA A 95 -5.20 -28.91 8.03
CA ALA A 95 -5.46 -30.34 8.09
C ALA A 95 -6.65 -30.80 7.23
N LEU A 96 -7.50 -29.87 6.77
CA LEU A 96 -8.60 -30.15 5.85
C LEU A 96 -8.11 -30.74 4.53
N SER A 97 -8.93 -31.59 3.92
CA SER A 97 -8.71 -32.06 2.55
C SER A 97 -8.81 -30.91 1.53
N SER A 98 -8.24 -31.10 0.34
CA SER A 98 -8.35 -30.11 -0.74
C SER A 98 -9.81 -29.79 -1.10
N GLU A 99 -10.70 -30.81 -1.13
CA GLU A 99 -12.14 -30.61 -1.39
C GLU A 99 -12.81 -29.72 -0.33
N GLU A 100 -12.52 -29.97 0.96
CA GLU A 100 -13.06 -29.16 2.06
C GLU A 100 -12.54 -27.72 2.02
N ARG A 101 -11.24 -27.52 1.78
CA ARG A 101 -10.66 -26.17 1.66
C ARG A 101 -11.26 -25.41 0.48
N GLN A 102 -11.39 -26.04 -0.68
CA GLN A 102 -11.99 -25.42 -1.87
C GLN A 102 -13.46 -25.04 -1.62
N LYS A 103 -14.21 -25.87 -0.90
CA LYS A 103 -15.59 -25.54 -0.51
C LYS A 103 -15.63 -24.29 0.37
N ILE A 104 -14.79 -24.20 1.41
CA ILE A 104 -14.74 -23.02 2.28
C ILE A 104 -14.30 -21.78 1.49
N ILE A 105 -13.30 -21.88 0.62
CA ILE A 105 -12.88 -20.77 -0.25
C ILE A 105 -14.06 -20.28 -1.11
N ALA A 106 -14.84 -21.19 -1.69
CA ALA A 106 -16.02 -20.83 -2.48
C ALA A 106 -17.10 -20.14 -1.64
N GLU A 107 -17.34 -20.60 -0.41
CA GLU A 107 -18.27 -19.97 0.55
C GLU A 107 -17.80 -18.55 0.93
N ILE A 108 -16.50 -18.37 1.20
CA ILE A 108 -15.90 -17.05 1.49
C ILE A 108 -16.07 -16.10 0.30
N ARG A 109 -15.87 -16.61 -0.91
CA ARG A 109 -16.09 -15.84 -2.13
C ARG A 109 -17.56 -15.45 -2.30
N GLU A 110 -18.49 -16.37 -2.06
CA GLU A 110 -19.93 -16.11 -2.17
C GLU A 110 -20.40 -15.04 -1.19
N GLN A 111 -20.05 -15.18 0.10
CA GLN A 111 -20.49 -14.25 1.15
C GLN A 111 -19.93 -12.83 0.95
N THR A 112 -18.78 -12.68 0.28
CA THR A 112 -18.15 -11.37 0.10
C THR A 112 -18.62 -10.62 -1.15
N LYS A 113 -19.39 -11.24 -2.05
CA LYS A 113 -19.82 -10.65 -3.34
C LYS A 113 -20.44 -9.25 -3.26
N THR A 114 -21.20 -8.98 -2.20
CA THR A 114 -21.90 -7.72 -2.00
C THR A 114 -21.20 -6.81 -0.99
N THR A 115 -20.00 -7.19 -0.54
CA THR A 115 -19.21 -6.46 0.46
C THR A 115 -18.06 -5.70 -0.20
N PRO A 116 -17.49 -4.69 0.48
CA PRO A 116 -16.26 -4.05 0.04
C PRO A 116 -15.07 -4.99 -0.13
N LEU A 117 -15.07 -6.18 0.49
CA LEU A 117 -13.97 -7.16 0.40
C LEU A 117 -13.90 -7.91 -0.93
N PHE A 118 -14.98 -7.89 -1.71
CA PHE A 118 -15.05 -8.71 -2.92
C PHE A 118 -13.85 -8.56 -3.86
N PRO A 119 -13.33 -7.36 -4.17
CA PRO A 119 -12.18 -7.23 -5.06
C PRO A 119 -10.94 -7.96 -4.56
N ALA A 120 -10.71 -7.93 -3.24
CA ALA A 120 -9.61 -8.65 -2.61
C ALA A 120 -9.80 -10.16 -2.75
N VAL A 121 -10.96 -10.68 -2.33
CA VAL A 121 -11.28 -12.12 -2.33
C VAL A 121 -11.30 -12.69 -3.74
N GLU A 122 -11.91 -11.97 -4.68
CA GLU A 122 -11.98 -12.37 -6.08
C GLU A 122 -10.58 -12.43 -6.71
N ALA A 123 -9.71 -11.46 -6.42
CA ALA A 123 -8.35 -11.46 -6.95
C ALA A 123 -7.54 -12.68 -6.47
N ALA A 124 -7.58 -12.98 -5.18
CA ALA A 124 -6.89 -14.16 -4.65
C ALA A 124 -7.49 -15.47 -5.16
N TRP A 125 -8.82 -15.54 -5.32
CA TRP A 125 -9.47 -16.71 -5.91
C TRP A 125 -9.06 -16.94 -7.37
N ARG A 126 -9.02 -15.87 -8.20
CA ARG A 126 -8.55 -15.97 -9.60
C ARG A 126 -7.10 -16.44 -9.65
N VAL A 127 -6.24 -15.88 -8.81
CA VAL A 127 -4.84 -16.31 -8.67
C VAL A 127 -4.74 -17.78 -8.27
N SER A 128 -5.40 -18.21 -7.20
CA SER A 128 -5.36 -19.60 -6.72
C SER A 128 -5.90 -20.61 -7.74
N SER A 129 -6.91 -20.21 -8.51
CA SER A 129 -7.50 -21.04 -9.57
C SER A 129 -6.57 -21.23 -10.76
N ASN A 130 -5.59 -20.34 -10.96
CA ASN A 130 -4.66 -20.35 -12.08
C ASN A 130 -3.18 -20.45 -11.62
N ILE A 131 -2.92 -20.82 -10.37
CA ILE A 131 -1.61 -20.63 -9.74
C ILE A 131 -0.49 -21.38 -10.48
N VAL A 132 -0.74 -22.61 -10.95
CA VAL A 132 0.23 -23.41 -11.72
C VAL A 132 0.59 -22.70 -13.02
N ASP A 133 -0.43 -22.27 -13.78
CA ASP A 133 -0.25 -21.59 -15.05
C ASP A 133 0.48 -20.24 -14.88
N ILE A 134 0.23 -19.54 -13.76
CA ILE A 134 0.94 -18.31 -13.41
C ILE A 134 2.42 -18.58 -13.14
N VAL A 135 2.74 -19.54 -12.26
CA VAL A 135 4.14 -19.79 -11.87
C VAL A 135 5.00 -20.35 -13.02
N GLU A 136 4.37 -21.08 -13.95
CA GLU A 136 5.00 -21.59 -15.17
C GLU A 136 5.06 -20.54 -16.29
N GLY A 137 4.52 -19.34 -16.06
CA GLY A 137 4.54 -18.24 -17.03
C GLY A 137 3.57 -18.42 -18.22
N ARG A 138 2.62 -19.36 -18.13
CA ARG A 138 1.56 -19.56 -19.12
C ARG A 138 0.47 -18.48 -19.03
N VAL A 139 0.29 -17.88 -17.85
CA VAL A 139 -0.67 -16.79 -17.58
C VAL A 139 0.02 -15.64 -16.86
N ASP A 140 -0.15 -14.42 -17.37
CA ASP A 140 0.21 -13.20 -16.65
C ASP A 140 -0.89 -12.88 -15.62
N PHE A 141 -0.52 -12.87 -14.33
CA PHE A 141 -1.50 -12.67 -13.26
C PHE A 141 -2.10 -11.26 -13.24
N LEU A 142 -1.38 -10.22 -13.72
CA LEU A 142 -1.95 -8.88 -13.82
C LEU A 142 -3.02 -8.84 -14.91
N GLN A 143 -2.77 -9.45 -16.07
CA GLN A 143 -3.76 -9.59 -17.15
C GLN A 143 -5.00 -10.36 -16.68
N LEU A 144 -4.82 -11.39 -15.84
CA LEU A 144 -5.92 -12.15 -15.23
C LEU A 144 -6.82 -11.28 -14.32
N LEU A 145 -6.28 -10.22 -13.74
CA LEU A 145 -7.00 -9.31 -12.86
C LEU A 145 -7.59 -8.08 -13.58
N LEU A 146 -7.35 -7.89 -14.88
CA LEU A 146 -7.94 -6.76 -15.63
C LEU A 146 -9.44 -6.88 -15.92
N PRO A 147 -10.00 -8.07 -16.26
CA PRO A 147 -11.43 -8.21 -16.54
C PRO A 147 -12.31 -7.71 -15.38
N ASP A 148 -13.43 -7.08 -15.72
CA ASP A 148 -14.39 -6.46 -14.78
C ASP A 148 -13.79 -5.35 -13.90
N PHE A 149 -12.68 -4.75 -14.34
CA PHE A 149 -11.91 -3.73 -13.62
C PHE A 149 -11.48 -4.20 -12.22
N LEU A 150 -11.21 -5.51 -12.05
CA LEU A 150 -10.91 -6.09 -10.76
C LEU A 150 -9.62 -5.51 -10.15
N LEU A 151 -8.55 -5.36 -10.95
CA LEU A 151 -7.29 -4.77 -10.50
C LEU A 151 -7.46 -3.31 -10.00
N PRO A 152 -8.06 -2.37 -10.77
CA PRO A 152 -8.39 -1.04 -10.25
C PRO A 152 -9.21 -1.07 -8.96
N ARG A 153 -10.25 -1.90 -8.89
CA ARG A 153 -11.12 -2.03 -7.70
C ARG A 153 -10.36 -2.59 -6.50
N PHE A 154 -9.41 -3.49 -6.73
CA PHE A 154 -8.52 -4.01 -5.70
C PHE A 154 -7.60 -2.92 -5.14
N HIS A 155 -6.98 -2.10 -6.01
CA HIS A 155 -6.18 -0.96 -5.58
C HIS A 155 -7.01 0.09 -4.83
N GLU A 156 -8.22 0.39 -5.31
CA GLU A 156 -9.15 1.28 -4.59
C GLU A 156 -9.52 0.70 -3.22
N TRP A 157 -9.84 -0.59 -3.15
CA TRP A 157 -10.09 -1.27 -1.88
C TRP A 157 -8.90 -1.18 -0.93
N ALA A 158 -7.67 -1.38 -1.42
CA ALA A 158 -6.45 -1.36 -0.62
C ALA A 158 -6.13 0.05 -0.08
N ASN A 159 -6.35 1.09 -0.88
CA ASN A 159 -5.96 2.46 -0.54
C ASN A 159 -7.07 3.23 0.20
N ASP A 160 -8.35 2.90 -0.03
CA ASP A 160 -9.52 3.58 0.55
C ASP A 160 -9.90 3.06 1.95
N ARG A 161 -8.88 2.83 2.79
CA ARG A 161 -9.06 2.36 4.18
C ARG A 161 -9.02 3.49 5.21
N THR A 162 -8.61 4.67 4.78
CA THR A 162 -8.52 5.87 5.63
C THR A 162 -9.10 7.07 4.87
N GLU A 163 -9.96 7.83 5.53
CA GLU A 163 -10.53 9.06 5.03
C GLU A 163 -9.45 10.15 5.04
N LEU A 164 -9.08 10.61 3.85
CA LEU A 164 -8.02 11.60 3.66
C LEU A 164 -8.55 13.01 3.37
N GLY A 165 -9.85 13.14 3.06
CA GLY A 165 -10.48 14.41 2.67
C GLY A 165 -10.29 15.54 3.67
N PRO A 166 -10.61 15.36 4.97
CA PRO A 166 -10.42 16.38 5.99
C PRO A 166 -8.97 16.83 6.15
N PHE A 167 -8.01 15.90 6.00
CA PHE A 167 -6.59 16.22 6.01
C PHE A 167 -6.21 17.16 4.85
N PHE A 168 -6.62 16.82 3.63
CA PHE A 168 -6.37 17.66 2.46
C PHE A 168 -7.09 19.02 2.52
N ALA A 169 -8.30 19.06 3.07
CA ALA A 169 -9.04 20.31 3.26
C ALA A 169 -8.38 21.25 4.28
N ALA A 170 -7.83 20.71 5.38
CA ALA A 170 -7.06 21.50 6.35
C ALA A 170 -5.77 22.05 5.72
N LEU A 171 -5.11 21.23 4.90
CA LEU A 171 -3.93 21.56 4.12
C LEU A 171 -4.15 22.79 3.23
N SER A 172 -5.16 22.73 2.37
CA SER A 172 -5.44 23.79 1.39
C SER A 172 -5.89 25.09 2.04
N LYS A 173 -6.61 25.01 3.16
CA LYS A 173 -7.05 26.20 3.90
C LYS A 173 -5.86 27.02 4.44
N ASN A 174 -4.79 26.34 4.86
CA ASN A 174 -3.62 26.98 5.46
C ASN A 174 -2.55 27.34 4.42
N ARG A 175 -2.49 26.62 3.29
CA ARG A 175 -1.61 26.89 2.15
C ARG A 175 -2.41 26.81 0.85
N PRO A 176 -3.05 27.90 0.38
CA PRO A 176 -3.90 27.85 -0.81
C PRO A 176 -3.13 27.65 -2.13
N ASP A 177 -1.81 27.82 -2.12
CA ASP A 177 -0.90 27.73 -3.27
C ASP A 177 0.02 26.50 -3.26
N LEU A 178 -0.40 25.41 -2.58
CA LEU A 178 0.37 24.15 -2.49
C LEU A 178 0.89 23.67 -3.85
N LYS A 179 2.18 23.38 -3.92
CA LYS A 179 2.77 22.53 -4.95
C LYS A 179 2.80 21.10 -4.44
N VAL A 180 1.99 20.25 -5.04
CA VAL A 180 1.84 18.83 -4.67
C VAL A 180 2.60 17.97 -5.68
N LEU A 181 3.35 16.98 -5.20
CA LEU A 181 3.85 15.88 -6.00
C LEU A 181 3.23 14.59 -5.49
N GLU A 182 2.66 13.78 -6.37
CA GLU A 182 2.23 12.42 -6.05
C GLU A 182 3.15 11.43 -6.76
N ILE A 183 3.77 10.54 -5.99
CA ILE A 183 4.72 9.52 -6.44
C ILE A 183 3.96 8.21 -6.59
N GLY A 184 4.10 7.55 -7.76
CA GLY A 184 3.44 6.27 -8.04
C GLY A 184 1.92 6.34 -7.96
N SER A 185 1.34 7.35 -8.59
CA SER A 185 -0.09 7.64 -8.54
C SER A 185 -0.97 6.51 -9.10
N GLY A 186 -0.45 5.61 -9.94
CA GLY A 186 -1.12 4.42 -10.43
C GLY A 186 -2.49 4.69 -11.04
N PHE A 187 -3.54 4.04 -10.52
CA PHE A 187 -4.92 4.26 -10.99
C PHE A 187 -5.53 5.61 -10.59
N GLY A 188 -4.85 6.41 -9.77
CA GLY A 188 -5.30 7.74 -9.36
C GLY A 188 -6.33 7.76 -8.23
N GLY A 189 -6.37 6.72 -7.40
CA GLY A 189 -7.25 6.64 -6.22
C GLY A 189 -6.92 7.72 -5.17
N THR A 190 -5.64 7.86 -4.83
CA THR A 190 -5.16 8.92 -3.92
C THR A 190 -5.28 10.30 -4.57
N THR A 191 -4.95 10.43 -5.85
CA THR A 191 -5.19 11.64 -6.66
C THR A 191 -6.63 12.15 -6.54
N THR A 192 -7.62 11.26 -6.72
CA THR A 192 -9.05 11.62 -6.66
C THR A 192 -9.42 12.18 -5.30
N ARG A 193 -8.96 11.53 -4.22
CA ARG A 193 -9.22 11.95 -2.83
C ARG A 193 -8.54 13.29 -2.51
N ALA A 194 -7.30 13.47 -2.96
CA ALA A 194 -6.55 14.71 -2.80
C ALA A 194 -7.22 15.88 -3.53
N ILE A 195 -7.50 15.74 -4.82
CA ILE A 195 -8.18 16.78 -5.61
C ILE A 195 -9.52 17.16 -5.00
N ASN A 196 -10.32 16.18 -4.55
CA ASN A 196 -11.61 16.45 -3.91
C ASN A 196 -11.45 17.15 -2.55
N GLY A 197 -10.50 16.70 -1.72
CA GLY A 197 -10.24 17.31 -0.42
C GLY A 197 -9.68 18.74 -0.52
N PHE A 198 -8.90 19.04 -1.57
CA PHE A 198 -8.40 20.41 -1.80
C PHE A 198 -9.45 21.38 -2.33
N LYS A 199 -10.66 20.94 -2.71
CA LYS A 199 -11.71 21.85 -3.16
C LYS A 199 -12.13 22.76 -2.00
N SER A 200 -12.16 24.06 -2.26
CA SER A 200 -12.61 25.10 -1.34
C SER A 200 -13.74 25.92 -1.96
N GLU A 201 -14.47 26.69 -1.16
CA GLU A 201 -15.50 27.63 -1.65
C GLU A 201 -14.94 28.65 -2.66
N SER A 202 -13.66 29.00 -2.54
CA SER A 202 -12.93 29.92 -3.42
C SER A 202 -12.34 29.27 -4.67
N GLY A 203 -12.56 27.96 -4.89
CA GLY A 203 -11.98 27.20 -6.00
C GLY A 203 -10.93 26.19 -5.52
N LYS A 204 -9.80 26.09 -6.22
CA LYS A 204 -8.79 25.06 -5.94
C LYS A 204 -7.89 25.44 -4.77
N GLY A 205 -7.58 24.46 -3.92
CA GLY A 205 -6.67 24.58 -2.80
C GLY A 205 -5.22 24.19 -3.08
N TYR A 206 -4.78 24.27 -4.34
CA TYR A 206 -3.41 23.99 -4.76
C TYR A 206 -3.05 24.81 -6.02
N SER A 207 -1.76 25.15 -6.17
CA SER A 207 -1.24 25.84 -7.35
C SER A 207 -0.85 24.89 -8.47
N THR A 208 -0.24 23.74 -8.13
CA THR A 208 0.15 22.71 -9.10
C THR A 208 0.08 21.34 -8.44
N TYR A 209 -0.45 20.36 -9.17
CA TYR A 209 -0.44 18.95 -8.80
C TYR A 209 0.40 18.17 -9.82
N THR A 210 1.64 17.84 -9.49
CA THR A 210 2.50 16.99 -10.32
C THR A 210 2.14 15.53 -10.04
N TRP A 211 1.46 14.91 -10.98
CA TRP A 211 1.10 13.50 -10.98
C TRP A 211 2.22 12.69 -11.61
N THR A 212 2.69 11.63 -10.94
CA THR A 212 3.78 10.82 -11.48
C THR A 212 3.61 9.33 -11.32
N ASP A 213 4.14 8.59 -12.29
CA ASP A 213 4.28 7.14 -12.23
C ASP A 213 5.43 6.69 -13.13
N ILE A 214 6.04 5.55 -12.83
CA ILE A 214 7.09 4.96 -13.67
C ILE A 214 6.50 4.27 -14.91
N ASN A 215 5.24 3.82 -14.83
CA ASN A 215 4.59 3.04 -15.87
C ASN A 215 3.80 3.94 -16.85
N PRO A 216 4.19 4.01 -18.13
CA PRO A 216 3.52 4.83 -19.14
C PRO A 216 2.03 4.52 -19.34
N PHE A 217 1.60 3.29 -19.01
CA PHE A 217 0.18 2.91 -19.05
C PHE A 217 -0.66 3.83 -18.17
N PHE A 218 -0.22 4.10 -16.95
CA PHE A 218 -0.98 4.91 -16.01
C PHE A 218 -1.02 6.38 -16.40
N LEU A 219 0.06 6.93 -16.97
CA LEU A 219 0.07 8.32 -17.45
C LEU A 219 -1.07 8.58 -18.44
N LYS A 220 -1.18 7.76 -19.50
CA LYS A 220 -2.20 7.92 -20.53
C LYS A 220 -3.62 7.80 -19.96
N THR A 221 -3.84 6.86 -19.03
CA THR A 221 -5.13 6.70 -18.36
C THR A 221 -5.45 7.87 -17.44
N ALA A 222 -4.45 8.41 -16.74
CA ALA A 222 -4.61 9.54 -15.84
C ALA A 222 -4.94 10.84 -16.58
N GLU A 223 -4.26 11.12 -17.71
CA GLU A 223 -4.56 12.25 -18.59
C GLU A 223 -6.03 12.26 -19.03
N GLN A 224 -6.58 11.09 -19.37
CA GLN A 224 -7.99 10.95 -19.73
C GLN A 224 -8.92 11.11 -18.52
N ARG A 225 -8.61 10.45 -17.40
CA ARG A 225 -9.43 10.47 -16.18
C ARG A 225 -9.54 11.87 -15.57
N PHE A 226 -8.45 12.63 -15.61
CA PHE A 226 -8.36 13.94 -14.97
C PHE A 226 -8.30 15.10 -15.97
N ALA A 227 -8.72 14.90 -17.23
CA ALA A 227 -8.71 15.93 -18.28
C ALA A 227 -9.46 17.22 -17.91
N ALA A 228 -10.50 17.12 -17.07
CA ALA A 228 -11.26 18.27 -16.58
C ALA A 228 -10.66 18.91 -15.31
N THR A 229 -9.60 18.33 -14.75
CA THR A 229 -8.88 18.87 -13.60
C THR A 229 -7.79 19.79 -14.12
N GLU A 230 -7.92 21.10 -13.92
CA GLU A 230 -6.89 22.04 -14.34
C GLU A 230 -5.76 22.12 -13.29
N ASN A 231 -4.55 22.53 -13.71
CA ASN A 231 -3.31 22.61 -12.90
C ASN A 231 -2.74 21.26 -12.43
N ILE A 232 -3.04 20.19 -13.17
CA ILE A 232 -2.35 18.90 -13.03
C ILE A 232 -1.29 18.77 -14.12
N ASP A 233 -0.09 18.32 -13.74
CA ASP A 233 1.04 18.09 -14.63
C ASP A 233 1.41 16.60 -14.56
N PHE A 234 1.32 15.88 -15.68
CA PHE A 234 1.61 14.43 -15.72
C PHE A 234 3.04 14.20 -16.18
N ARG A 235 3.85 13.57 -15.34
CA ARG A 235 5.27 13.33 -15.62
C ARG A 235 5.72 11.94 -15.21
N PRO A 236 6.58 11.26 -16.00
CA PRO A 236 7.18 10.03 -15.54
C PRO A 236 8.17 10.33 -14.40
N LEU A 237 8.19 9.47 -13.38
CA LEU A 237 9.17 9.52 -12.30
C LEU A 237 9.48 8.10 -11.81
N ASP A 238 10.76 7.75 -11.87
CA ASP A 238 11.34 6.62 -11.14
C ASP A 238 12.01 7.17 -9.87
N ILE A 239 11.30 7.11 -8.72
CA ILE A 239 11.83 7.59 -7.44
C ILE A 239 12.94 6.70 -6.88
N GLY A 240 13.19 5.53 -7.48
CA GLY A 240 14.37 4.71 -7.20
C GLY A 240 15.67 5.28 -7.78
N LYS A 241 15.59 6.38 -8.53
CA LYS A 241 16.72 7.07 -9.16
C LYS A 241 16.73 8.55 -8.81
N ASN A 242 17.87 9.20 -9.04
CA ASN A 242 18.03 10.64 -8.84
C ASN A 242 16.93 11.43 -9.61
N PRO A 243 16.07 12.18 -8.91
CA PRO A 243 14.96 12.88 -9.55
C PRO A 243 15.42 14.12 -10.34
N THR A 244 16.56 14.71 -10.00
CA THR A 244 17.11 15.87 -10.72
C THR A 244 17.56 15.52 -12.13
N GLU A 245 18.08 14.31 -12.33
CA GLU A 245 18.41 13.76 -13.65
C GLU A 245 17.16 13.46 -14.50
N GLN A 246 15.98 13.41 -13.87
CA GLN A 246 14.67 13.22 -14.49
C GLN A 246 13.92 14.56 -14.67
N GLY A 247 14.60 15.69 -14.43
CA GLY A 247 14.08 17.04 -14.63
C GLY A 247 13.21 17.56 -13.49
N PHE A 248 13.27 16.97 -12.30
CA PHE A 248 12.63 17.52 -11.11
C PHE A 248 13.59 18.45 -10.36
N GLU A 249 13.06 19.52 -9.79
CA GLU A 249 13.86 20.52 -9.06
C GLU A 249 13.77 20.25 -7.55
N ASN A 250 14.92 20.30 -6.86
CA ASN A 250 14.99 20.15 -5.42
C ASN A 250 14.28 21.31 -4.69
N GLY A 251 13.70 21.04 -3.52
CA GLY A 251 13.07 22.09 -2.72
C GLY A 251 11.82 22.70 -3.34
N THR A 252 11.13 21.98 -4.23
CA THR A 252 10.01 22.51 -5.02
C THR A 252 8.67 22.32 -4.34
N TYR A 253 8.46 21.15 -3.70
CA TYR A 253 7.14 20.70 -3.30
C TYR A 253 6.83 21.01 -1.84
N ASP A 254 5.61 21.47 -1.59
CA ASP A 254 5.07 21.70 -0.25
C ASP A 254 4.52 20.41 0.36
N LEU A 255 4.05 19.50 -0.50
CA LEU A 255 3.46 18.23 -0.14
C LEU A 255 3.88 17.16 -1.14
N ILE A 256 4.47 16.07 -0.63
CA ILE A 256 4.64 14.83 -1.38
C ILE A 256 3.65 13.80 -0.86
N LEU A 257 2.94 13.14 -1.77
CA LEU A 257 2.07 12.02 -1.50
C LEU A 257 2.70 10.74 -2.05
N ALA A 258 2.75 9.69 -1.24
CA ALA A 258 3.16 8.37 -1.66
C ALA A 258 2.24 7.33 -1.00
N SER A 259 1.37 6.70 -1.80
CA SER A 259 0.47 5.63 -1.33
C SER A 259 0.90 4.30 -1.92
N ASN A 260 1.40 3.40 -1.07
CA ASN A 260 1.73 2.02 -1.39
C ASN A 260 2.68 1.93 -2.61
N VAL A 261 3.79 2.65 -2.54
CA VAL A 261 4.77 2.76 -3.64
C VAL A 261 6.22 2.71 -3.17
N LEU A 262 6.56 3.29 -2.02
CA LEU A 262 7.97 3.43 -1.63
C LEU A 262 8.56 2.11 -1.14
N HIS A 263 7.74 1.10 -0.86
CA HIS A 263 8.22 -0.27 -0.64
C HIS A 263 8.77 -0.92 -1.93
N ALA A 264 8.33 -0.48 -3.11
CA ALA A 264 8.58 -1.09 -4.41
C ALA A 264 9.86 -0.57 -5.10
N VAL A 265 10.89 -0.24 -4.32
CA VAL A 265 12.18 0.29 -4.78
C VAL A 265 13.34 -0.56 -4.29
N PRO A 266 14.52 -0.54 -4.94
CA PRO A 266 15.67 -1.33 -4.50
C PRO A 266 16.15 -0.95 -3.09
N ASN A 267 16.23 0.34 -2.77
CA ASN A 267 16.72 0.84 -1.47
C ASN A 267 15.77 1.91 -0.91
N ILE A 268 15.10 1.61 0.21
CA ILE A 268 14.11 2.53 0.79
C ILE A 268 14.78 3.81 1.33
N THR A 269 15.95 3.71 1.94
CA THR A 269 16.61 4.89 2.55
C THR A 269 17.03 5.89 1.48
N GLU A 270 17.67 5.41 0.42
CA GLU A 270 18.08 6.24 -0.72
C GLU A 270 16.87 6.86 -1.43
N THR A 271 15.81 6.09 -1.66
CA THR A 271 14.55 6.62 -2.22
C THR A 271 13.92 7.70 -1.33
N LEU A 272 13.99 7.53 -0.01
CA LEU A 272 13.54 8.56 0.93
C LEU A 272 14.44 9.80 0.88
N GLU A 273 15.75 9.68 0.69
CA GLU A 273 16.66 10.82 0.48
C GLU A 273 16.32 11.61 -0.79
N TYR A 274 16.03 10.91 -1.90
CA TYR A 274 15.51 11.53 -3.12
C TYR A 274 14.15 12.21 -2.90
N THR A 275 13.26 11.56 -2.17
CA THR A 275 11.95 12.14 -1.83
C THR A 275 12.12 13.41 -0.98
N ARG A 276 13.03 13.39 0.00
CA ARG A 276 13.37 14.53 0.84
C ARG A 276 13.94 15.68 0.02
N SER A 277 14.80 15.41 -0.96
CA SER A 277 15.45 16.45 -1.75
C SER A 277 14.44 17.28 -2.55
N LEU A 278 13.30 16.69 -2.92
CA LEU A 278 12.22 17.35 -3.65
C LEU A 278 11.32 18.23 -2.77
N LEU A 279 11.30 17.99 -1.45
CA LEU A 279 10.53 18.79 -0.49
C LEU A 279 11.22 20.11 -0.17
N LYS A 280 10.42 21.17 -0.03
CA LYS A 280 10.84 22.40 0.66
C LYS A 280 11.24 22.10 2.11
N PRO A 281 12.04 22.96 2.77
CA PRO A 281 12.39 22.80 4.18
C PRO A 281 11.18 22.65 5.12
N ASP A 282 10.08 23.34 4.83
CA ASP A 282 8.79 23.26 5.56
C ASP A 282 7.76 22.35 4.86
N GLY A 283 8.23 21.52 3.93
CA GLY A 283 7.42 20.57 3.19
C GLY A 283 6.97 19.39 4.06
N VAL A 284 5.97 18.66 3.57
CA VAL A 284 5.41 17.48 4.24
C VAL A 284 5.41 16.28 3.31
N LEU A 285 5.83 15.13 3.82
CA LEU A 285 5.57 13.83 3.20
C LEU A 285 4.36 13.19 3.89
N PHE A 286 3.34 12.85 3.10
CA PHE A 286 2.30 11.90 3.49
C PHE A 286 2.61 10.56 2.83
N LEU A 287 2.84 9.56 3.67
CA LEU A 287 3.18 8.19 3.29
C LEU A 287 2.09 7.26 3.78
N GLN A 288 1.38 6.58 2.88
CA GLN A 288 0.46 5.50 3.23
C GLN A 288 1.10 4.19 2.79
N GLU A 289 1.40 3.30 3.73
CA GLU A 289 2.09 2.05 3.43
C GLU A 289 1.45 0.86 4.11
N MET A 290 1.35 -0.22 3.34
CA MET A 290 0.87 -1.51 3.83
C MET A 290 1.94 -2.14 4.73
N CYS A 291 1.55 -2.48 5.95
CA CYS A 291 2.48 -2.95 6.98
C CYS A 291 2.09 -4.37 7.45
N PRO A 292 3.05 -5.20 7.91
CA PRO A 292 2.74 -6.44 8.61
C PRO A 292 1.89 -6.13 9.87
N PRO A 293 1.05 -7.05 10.37
CA PRO A 293 1.25 -8.51 10.28
C PRO A 293 0.37 -9.26 9.29
N GLY A 294 -0.65 -8.63 8.67
CA GLY A 294 -1.54 -9.33 7.74
C GLY A 294 -0.79 -9.96 6.56
N ARG A 295 -1.15 -11.19 6.18
CA ARG A 295 -0.48 -12.00 5.14
C ARG A 295 -1.29 -12.11 3.86
N TYR A 296 -2.61 -11.90 3.93
CA TYR A 296 -3.52 -12.10 2.81
C TYR A 296 -3.05 -11.50 1.47
N LEU A 297 -2.57 -10.26 1.53
CA LEU A 297 -2.09 -9.54 0.37
C LEU A 297 -0.96 -10.26 -0.35
N ASP A 298 -0.02 -10.83 0.40
CA ASP A 298 1.19 -11.45 -0.13
C ASP A 298 0.85 -12.60 -1.10
N PHE A 299 -0.31 -13.25 -0.93
CA PHE A 299 -0.76 -14.31 -1.83
C PHE A 299 -0.88 -13.84 -3.30
N ILE A 300 -1.27 -12.59 -3.49
CA ILE A 300 -1.49 -11.99 -4.82
C ILE A 300 -0.21 -11.30 -5.29
N VAL A 301 0.28 -10.32 -4.52
CA VAL A 301 1.27 -9.36 -5.00
C VAL A 301 2.70 -9.89 -4.98
N ALA A 302 2.99 -10.91 -4.15
CA ALA A 302 4.31 -11.52 -4.09
C ALA A 302 4.61 -12.42 -5.29
N LEU A 303 3.65 -12.62 -6.20
CA LEU A 303 3.89 -13.17 -7.54
C LEU A 303 4.66 -12.18 -8.42
N HIS A 304 4.62 -10.88 -8.13
CA HIS A 304 5.31 -9.87 -8.93
C HIS A 304 6.79 -9.79 -8.55
N PRO A 305 7.73 -9.73 -9.52
CA PRO A 305 9.16 -9.67 -9.22
C PRO A 305 9.57 -8.44 -8.40
N VAL A 306 8.89 -7.29 -8.60
CA VAL A 306 9.15 -6.06 -7.81
C VAL A 306 8.90 -6.26 -6.31
N TRP A 307 8.08 -7.23 -5.91
CA TRP A 307 7.89 -7.55 -4.49
C TRP A 307 9.18 -7.98 -3.79
N TRP A 308 10.15 -8.47 -4.57
CA TRP A 308 11.41 -9.03 -4.10
C TRP A 308 12.61 -8.15 -4.45
N ILE A 309 12.39 -6.93 -4.94
CA ILE A 309 13.47 -6.03 -5.39
C ILE A 309 14.36 -5.56 -4.22
N GLY A 310 13.87 -5.67 -2.99
CA GLY A 310 14.53 -5.19 -1.77
C GLY A 310 15.46 -6.17 -1.06
N VAL A 311 15.79 -7.31 -1.66
CA VAL A 311 16.61 -8.34 -0.99
C VAL A 311 17.94 -7.78 -0.47
N GLU A 312 18.63 -6.97 -1.29
CA GLU A 312 19.90 -6.33 -0.91
C GLU A 312 19.74 -5.17 0.10
N ASP A 313 18.51 -4.66 0.27
CA ASP A 313 18.14 -3.64 1.26
C ASP A 313 17.68 -4.26 2.59
N SER A 314 18.10 -5.50 2.85
CA SER A 314 17.73 -6.28 4.04
C SER A 314 16.23 -6.56 4.16
N ARG A 315 15.55 -6.72 3.02
CA ARG A 315 14.12 -7.11 2.94
C ARG A 315 13.95 -8.46 2.25
N PRO A 316 14.46 -9.57 2.83
CA PRO A 316 14.44 -10.88 2.19
C PRO A 316 13.03 -11.51 2.13
N ASN A 317 12.10 -11.04 2.96
CA ASN A 317 10.75 -11.61 3.12
C ASN A 317 9.68 -10.86 2.31
N GLY A 318 10.09 -9.99 1.39
CA GLY A 318 9.19 -9.20 0.54
C GLY A 318 9.30 -7.69 0.78
N ALA A 319 8.52 -6.92 0.03
CA ALA A 319 8.70 -5.48 -0.05
C ALA A 319 8.32 -4.72 1.23
N ARG A 320 7.36 -5.25 2.00
CA ARG A 320 6.79 -4.59 3.19
C ARG A 320 7.76 -4.59 4.36
N ILE A 321 7.77 -3.49 5.11
CA ILE A 321 8.51 -3.34 6.35
C ILE A 321 7.58 -2.88 7.48
N SER A 322 7.97 -3.10 8.72
CA SER A 322 7.17 -2.67 9.87
C SER A 322 7.18 -1.14 10.01
N VAL A 323 6.25 -0.63 10.83
CA VAL A 323 6.19 0.81 11.15
C VAL A 323 7.49 1.29 11.83
N GLU A 324 8.09 0.47 12.68
CA GLU A 324 9.37 0.76 13.33
C GLU A 324 10.51 0.87 12.31
N GLU A 325 10.53 0.00 11.31
CA GLU A 325 11.53 0.06 10.26
C GLU A 325 11.31 1.29 9.37
N TRP A 326 10.05 1.64 9.04
CA TRP A 326 9.73 2.90 8.37
C TRP A 326 10.26 4.12 9.14
N GLU A 327 10.04 4.18 10.45
CA GLU A 327 10.60 5.25 11.30
C GLU A 327 12.13 5.30 11.22
N SER A 328 12.79 4.14 11.34
CA SER A 328 14.27 4.08 11.25
C SER A 328 14.77 4.59 9.91
N ARG A 329 14.13 4.19 8.80
CA ARG A 329 14.53 4.58 7.45
C ARG A 329 14.25 6.05 7.18
N LEU A 330 13.14 6.60 7.67
CA LEU A 330 12.83 8.02 7.63
C LEU A 330 13.87 8.86 8.37
N LEU A 331 14.21 8.48 9.61
CA LEU A 331 15.24 9.17 10.40
C LEU A 331 16.61 9.16 9.69
N LYS A 332 17.01 8.00 9.14
CA LYS A 332 18.27 7.87 8.39
C LYS A 332 18.29 8.76 7.14
N ALA A 333 17.17 8.86 6.43
CA ALA A 333 17.03 9.69 5.24
C ALA A 333 16.90 11.20 5.53
N GLY A 334 17.03 11.62 6.80
CA GLY A 334 16.98 13.03 7.18
C GLY A 334 15.56 13.59 7.34
N PHE A 335 14.58 12.76 7.64
CA PHE A 335 13.26 13.19 8.12
C PHE A 335 13.20 13.19 9.65
N THR A 336 12.13 13.76 10.21
CA THR A 336 11.87 13.82 11.66
C THR A 336 11.35 12.51 12.26
N GLY A 337 11.09 11.49 11.44
CA GLY A 337 10.56 10.18 11.87
C GLY A 337 9.06 10.08 11.66
N LEU A 338 8.31 9.64 12.67
CA LEU A 338 6.84 9.54 12.63
C LEU A 338 6.21 10.76 13.31
N ASP A 339 6.14 11.90 12.63
CA ASP A 339 5.42 13.08 13.16
C ASP A 339 3.93 12.74 13.37
N THR A 340 3.32 11.94 12.51
CA THR A 340 1.98 11.38 12.74
C THR A 340 1.97 9.94 12.31
N LEU A 341 1.27 9.09 13.07
CA LEU A 341 0.95 7.73 12.70
C LEU A 341 -0.54 7.47 12.95
N VAL A 342 -1.26 7.12 11.88
CA VAL A 342 -2.65 6.67 11.94
C VAL A 342 -2.77 5.33 11.24
N LEU A 343 -3.10 4.30 12.00
CA LEU A 343 -3.43 2.99 11.47
C LEU A 343 -4.89 2.98 11.00
N ASP A 344 -5.15 2.28 9.89
CA ASP A 344 -6.51 2.12 9.36
C ASP A 344 -7.37 1.12 10.15
N ASN A 345 -6.78 0.43 11.12
CA ASN A 345 -7.49 -0.41 12.08
C ASN A 345 -6.66 -0.56 13.37
N GLN A 346 -7.24 -1.16 14.41
CA GLN A 346 -6.53 -1.48 15.64
C GLN A 346 -5.53 -2.63 15.42
N PRO A 347 -4.32 -2.59 15.99
CA PRO A 347 -3.42 -3.75 16.00
C PRO A 347 -4.10 -5.02 16.55
N PRO A 348 -3.82 -6.20 15.97
CA PRO A 348 -2.93 -6.45 14.83
C PRO A 348 -3.63 -6.34 13.45
N TRP A 349 -4.85 -5.80 13.36
CA TRP A 349 -5.73 -5.89 12.19
C TRP A 349 -5.63 -4.72 11.21
N TYR A 350 -4.58 -3.89 11.31
CA TYR A 350 -4.36 -2.82 10.35
C TYR A 350 -3.78 -3.37 9.06
N TYR A 351 -4.17 -2.75 7.95
CA TYR A 351 -3.63 -3.01 6.63
C TYR A 351 -2.62 -1.92 6.25
N ASN A 352 -3.01 -0.64 6.34
CA ASN A 352 -2.15 0.51 6.11
C ASN A 352 -1.77 1.25 7.39
N ALA A 353 -0.54 1.73 7.42
CA ALA A 353 -0.10 2.84 8.25
C ALA A 353 -0.08 4.13 7.42
N ASN A 354 -0.72 5.18 7.92
CA ASN A 354 -0.65 6.53 7.35
C ASN A 354 0.33 7.34 8.21
N ILE A 355 1.43 7.74 7.60
CA ILE A 355 2.56 8.40 8.23
C ILE A 355 2.67 9.82 7.67
N ILE A 356 2.79 10.80 8.55
CA ILE A 356 3.16 12.17 8.18
C ILE A 356 4.54 12.43 8.77
N THR A 357 5.40 13.08 8.00
CA THR A 357 6.78 13.38 8.38
C THR A 357 7.31 14.59 7.63
N ARG A 358 8.38 15.20 8.13
CA ARG A 358 8.99 16.42 7.57
C ARG A 358 10.49 16.28 7.43
N PRO A 359 11.12 17.07 6.54
CA PRO A 359 12.58 17.19 6.54
C PRO A 359 13.08 17.60 7.94
N ALA A 360 14.08 16.89 8.46
CA ALA A 360 14.82 17.33 9.63
C ALA A 360 15.70 18.54 9.25
N ASN A 361 15.76 19.50 10.18
CA ASN A 361 16.55 20.73 10.07
C ASN A 361 18.04 20.49 10.14
#